data_AF-A0A378TLG4-F1
#
_entry.id   AF-A0A378TLG4-F1
#
_cell.length_a   1.000
_cell.length_b   1.000
_cell.length_c   1.000
_cell.angle_alpha   90.00
_cell.angle_beta   90.00
_cell.angle_gamma   90.00
#
_symmetry.space_group_name_H-M   'P 1'
#
loop_
_entity.id
_entity.type
_entity.pdbx_description
1 polymer ?
#
loop_
_entity_poly.entity_id
_entity_poly.type
_entity_poly.pdbx_seq_one_letter_code
_entity_poly.pdbx_strand_id
1 'polypeptide(L)'
;MIRLYDEALATATHTYPLQAERLVAIGGGMHCAETREEARTWARGLKETVGLSTDAYERLSKLSSDYQYMGAVKHLDFSDEQYMFEDSSGFIVGDPDDCIAQVQRFADLGVDSLVMRIDGLPHKELMKSIELFGKYVIPHFKNPRGVARTPEAILADIRAARPAHYAEREAFEENMNQKQPVISGVGAGAGDAR
;
A
#
# COMPACT_ATOMS: atom_id res chain seq x y z
N MET A 1 -9.14 6.68 -21.21
CA MET A 1 -7.76 7.14 -20.88
C MET A 1 -6.78 5.96 -20.83
N ILE A 2 -7.07 4.88 -20.09
CA ILE A 2 -6.20 3.70 -19.98
C ILE A 2 -5.86 3.05 -21.34
N ARG A 3 -6.84 2.88 -22.24
CA ARG A 3 -6.59 2.38 -23.60
C ARG A 3 -5.57 3.22 -24.38
N LEU A 4 -5.60 4.55 -24.23
CA LEU A 4 -4.64 5.44 -24.90
C LEU A 4 -3.24 5.27 -24.33
N TYR A 5 -3.12 5.05 -23.02
CA TYR A 5 -1.84 4.70 -22.38
C TYR A 5 -1.29 3.39 -22.96
N ASP A 6 -2.11 2.35 -23.05
CA ASP A 6 -1.69 1.05 -23.58
C ASP A 6 -1.24 1.14 -25.05
N GLU A 7 -1.99 1.87 -25.88
CA GLU A 7 -1.66 2.10 -27.29
C GLU A 7 -0.36 2.89 -27.46
N ALA A 8 -0.20 3.98 -26.70
CA ALA A 8 1.01 4.79 -26.72
C ALA A 8 2.22 3.99 -26.23
N LEU A 9 2.06 3.19 -25.17
CA LEU A 9 3.12 2.35 -24.64
C LEU A 9 3.53 1.26 -25.62
N ALA A 10 2.57 0.61 -26.29
CA ALA A 10 2.84 -0.46 -27.26
C ALA A 10 3.53 0.04 -28.54
N THR A 11 3.27 1.29 -28.93
CA THR A 11 3.84 1.89 -30.16
C THR A 11 5.15 2.63 -29.93
N ALA A 12 5.51 2.91 -28.67
CA ALA A 12 6.75 3.57 -28.32
C ALA A 12 7.98 2.64 -28.43
N THR A 13 9.11 3.20 -28.85
CA THR A 13 10.41 2.51 -28.83
C THR A 13 11.00 2.58 -27.42
N HIS A 14 11.25 1.43 -26.81
CA HIS A 14 11.81 1.35 -25.44
C HIS A 14 13.28 0.93 -25.47
N THR A 15 14.14 1.74 -24.88
CA THR A 15 15.59 1.46 -24.79
C THR A 15 15.92 0.38 -23.74
N TYR A 16 15.05 0.21 -22.74
CA TYR A 16 15.24 -0.71 -21.61
C TYR A 16 14.01 -1.61 -21.41
N PRO A 17 14.15 -2.76 -20.73
CA PRO A 17 13.01 -3.56 -20.33
C PRO A 17 12.02 -2.73 -19.51
N LEU A 18 10.73 -2.85 -19.84
CA LEU A 18 9.70 -1.99 -19.28
C LEU A 18 8.75 -2.80 -18.40
N GLN A 19 8.49 -2.31 -17.19
CA GLN A 19 7.43 -2.82 -16.34
C GLN A 19 6.22 -1.91 -16.49
N ALA A 20 5.27 -2.32 -17.35
CA ALA A 20 4.06 -1.55 -17.58
C ALA A 20 3.18 -1.56 -16.33
N GLU A 21 2.73 -0.40 -15.91
CA GLU A 21 1.86 -0.25 -14.74
C GLU A 21 0.87 0.87 -14.97
N ARG A 22 -0.41 0.52 -14.96
CA ARG A 22 -1.50 1.49 -15.06
C ARG A 22 -1.74 2.06 -13.67
N LEU A 23 -1.09 3.19 -13.42
CA LEU A 23 -1.17 3.89 -12.15
C LEU A 23 -2.17 5.05 -12.22
N VAL A 24 -3.04 5.15 -11.21
CA VAL A 24 -3.94 6.29 -11.03
C VAL A 24 -3.65 6.97 -9.71
N ALA A 25 -3.49 8.30 -9.76
CA ALA A 25 -3.30 9.14 -8.58
C ALA A 25 -4.64 9.75 -8.14
N ILE A 26 -4.99 9.53 -6.87
CA ILE A 26 -6.19 10.04 -6.20
C ILE A 26 -5.81 11.31 -5.45
N GLY A 27 -6.12 12.46 -6.05
CA GLY A 27 -5.66 13.77 -5.58
C GLY A 27 -6.47 14.39 -4.44
N GLY A 28 -7.72 13.98 -4.25
CA GLY A 28 -8.63 14.57 -3.26
C GLY A 28 -8.25 14.19 -1.82
N GLY A 29 -8.00 12.90 -1.59
CA GLY A 29 -7.58 12.36 -0.30
C GLY A 29 -8.20 11.01 0.00
N MET A 30 -7.60 10.29 0.94
CA MET A 30 -8.09 9.00 1.42
C MET A 30 -8.32 9.03 2.92
N HIS A 31 -9.49 8.55 3.35
CA HIS A 31 -9.76 8.32 4.76
C HIS A 31 -10.73 7.15 4.96
N CYS A 32 -10.26 6.13 5.67
CA CYS A 32 -11.01 4.97 6.10
C CYS A 32 -11.29 5.08 7.61
N ALA A 33 -12.56 4.99 8.00
CA ALA A 33 -12.97 4.95 9.41
C ALA A 33 -13.78 3.68 9.72
N GLU A 34 -14.25 3.51 10.96
CA GLU A 34 -15.05 2.31 11.32
C GLU A 34 -16.45 2.36 10.72
N THR A 35 -16.97 3.57 10.50
CA THR A 35 -18.29 3.80 9.90
C THR A 35 -18.19 4.87 8.82
N ARG A 36 -19.09 4.79 7.83
CA ARG A 36 -19.22 5.82 6.79
C ARG A 36 -19.42 7.23 7.36
N GLU A 37 -20.20 7.37 8.43
CA GLU A 37 -20.50 8.66 9.04
C GLU A 37 -19.26 9.29 9.70
N GLU A 38 -18.48 8.50 10.43
CA GLU A 38 -17.21 8.93 11.02
C GLU A 38 -16.23 9.37 9.93
N ALA A 39 -16.10 8.58 8.87
CA ALA A 39 -15.20 8.88 7.75
C ALA A 39 -15.58 10.21 7.07
N ARG A 40 -16.87 10.43 6.82
CA ARG A 40 -17.37 11.67 6.22
C ARG A 40 -17.10 12.87 7.12
N THR A 41 -17.29 12.73 8.42
CA THR A 41 -17.08 13.82 9.39
C THR A 41 -15.63 14.30 9.35
N TRP A 42 -14.67 13.38 9.36
CA TRP A 42 -13.25 13.72 9.25
C TRP A 42 -12.88 14.26 7.87
N ALA A 43 -13.43 13.68 6.79
CA ALA A 43 -13.09 14.05 5.42
C ALA A 43 -13.54 15.46 5.00
N ARG A 44 -14.42 16.13 5.75
CA ARG A 44 -14.82 17.53 5.47
C ARG A 44 -13.62 18.47 5.34
N GLY A 45 -12.60 18.33 6.19
CA GLY A 45 -11.38 19.12 6.10
C GLY A 45 -10.56 18.86 4.84
N LEU A 46 -10.64 17.64 4.27
CA LEU A 46 -9.99 17.30 3.01
C LEU A 46 -10.65 18.02 1.83
N LYS A 47 -11.98 18.02 1.79
CA LYS A 47 -12.77 18.75 0.78
C LYS A 47 -12.42 20.24 0.78
N GLU A 48 -12.37 20.87 1.95
CA GLU A 48 -12.02 22.29 2.09
C GLU A 48 -10.62 22.58 1.53
N THR A 49 -9.64 21.73 1.86
CA THR A 49 -8.26 21.87 1.37
C THR A 49 -8.18 21.76 -0.16
N VAL A 50 -8.93 20.84 -0.76
CA VAL A 50 -9.00 20.66 -2.22
C VAL A 50 -9.71 21.84 -2.89
N GLY A 51 -10.79 22.33 -2.29
CA GLY A 51 -11.49 23.53 -2.74
C GLY A 51 -10.59 24.76 -2.77
N LEU A 52 -9.84 25.00 -1.69
CA LEU A 52 -8.86 26.09 -1.60
C LEU A 52 -7.75 25.98 -2.65
N SER A 53 -7.22 24.78 -2.85
CA SER A 53 -6.18 24.52 -3.85
C SER A 53 -6.70 24.76 -5.27
N THR A 54 -7.96 24.42 -5.53
CA THR A 54 -8.60 24.60 -6.84
C THR A 54 -8.95 26.06 -7.10
N ASP A 55 -9.37 26.83 -6.10
CA ASP A 55 -9.59 28.29 -6.23
C ASP A 55 -8.31 29.01 -6.66
N ALA A 56 -7.14 28.56 -6.19
CA ALA A 56 -5.86 29.11 -6.62
C ALA A 56 -5.62 28.96 -8.14
N TYR A 57 -6.11 27.88 -8.77
CA TYR A 57 -6.01 27.66 -10.21
C TYR A 57 -6.80 28.69 -11.02
N GLU A 58 -8.01 29.05 -10.57
CA GLU A 58 -8.77 30.12 -11.21
C GLU A 58 -8.02 31.45 -11.14
N ARG A 59 -7.46 31.78 -9.97
CA ARG A 59 -6.67 33.01 -9.79
C ARG A 59 -5.43 33.02 -10.70
N LEU A 60 -4.69 31.91 -10.75
CA LEU A 60 -3.51 31.77 -11.60
C LEU A 60 -3.85 31.93 -13.08
N SER A 61 -5.00 31.41 -13.54
CA SER A 61 -5.45 31.54 -14.94
C SER A 61 -5.65 32.99 -15.37
N LYS A 62 -5.98 33.89 -14.44
CA LYS A 62 -6.14 35.33 -14.70
C LYS A 62 -4.81 36.09 -14.66
N LEU A 63 -3.79 35.53 -14.01
CA LEU A 63 -2.49 36.19 -13.80
C LEU A 63 -1.43 35.83 -14.86
N SER A 64 -1.61 34.73 -15.59
CA SER A 64 -0.65 34.29 -16.61
C SER A 64 -1.32 33.62 -17.80
N SER A 65 -0.87 33.96 -19.01
CA SER A 65 -1.31 33.30 -20.26
C SER A 65 -1.01 31.80 -20.26
N ASP A 66 0.13 31.40 -19.68
CA ASP A 66 0.61 30.02 -19.70
C ASP A 66 -0.28 29.10 -18.84
N TYR A 67 -0.97 29.68 -17.85
CA TYR A 67 -1.90 28.96 -16.97
C TYR A 67 -3.38 29.22 -17.30
N GLN A 68 -3.70 29.86 -18.43
CA GLN A 68 -5.10 30.15 -18.80
C GLN A 68 -5.98 28.89 -18.83
N TYR A 69 -5.42 27.75 -19.25
CA TYR A 69 -6.14 26.47 -19.31
C TYR A 69 -6.67 26.02 -17.94
N MET A 70 -6.01 26.43 -16.85
CA MET A 70 -6.43 26.08 -15.50
C MET A 70 -7.78 26.71 -15.11
N GLY A 71 -8.23 27.74 -15.81
CA GLY A 71 -9.55 28.36 -15.58
C GLY A 71 -10.75 27.46 -15.94
N ALA A 72 -10.50 26.29 -16.53
CA ALA A 72 -11.53 25.30 -16.84
C ALA A 72 -12.23 24.73 -15.58
N VAL A 73 -11.62 24.87 -14.40
CA VAL A 73 -12.12 24.30 -13.13
C VAL A 73 -13.17 25.15 -12.42
N LYS A 74 -13.53 26.33 -12.95
CA LYS A 74 -14.45 27.32 -12.33
C LYS A 74 -15.88 26.83 -12.06
N HIS A 75 -16.25 25.65 -12.56
CA HIS A 75 -17.60 25.07 -12.43
C HIS A 75 -17.65 23.89 -11.46
N LEU A 76 -16.55 23.58 -10.78
CA LEU A 76 -16.53 22.51 -9.79
C LEU A 76 -17.26 22.96 -8.53
N ASP A 77 -18.37 22.30 -8.24
CA ASP A 77 -19.10 22.49 -6.99
C ASP A 77 -18.54 21.56 -5.92
N PHE A 78 -17.72 22.13 -5.03
CA PHE A 78 -17.19 21.40 -3.89
C PHE A 78 -18.21 21.27 -2.76
N SER A 79 -19.38 21.91 -2.82
CA SER A 79 -20.36 21.88 -1.73
C SER A 79 -21.07 20.52 -1.62
N ASP A 80 -21.23 19.79 -2.72
CA ASP A 80 -21.83 18.45 -2.76
C ASP A 80 -20.89 17.38 -2.19
N GLU A 81 -21.00 17.12 -0.88
CA GLU A 81 -20.17 16.13 -0.19
C GLU A 81 -20.39 14.70 -0.69
N GLN A 82 -21.61 14.37 -1.13
CA GLN A 82 -21.89 13.03 -1.65
C GLN A 82 -21.16 12.83 -2.96
N TYR A 83 -21.31 13.75 -3.91
CA TYR A 83 -20.59 13.68 -5.17
C TYR A 83 -19.08 13.64 -4.95
N MET A 84 -18.54 14.51 -4.09
CA MET A 84 -17.10 14.59 -3.83
C MET A 84 -16.54 13.28 -3.26
N PHE A 85 -17.19 12.68 -2.26
CA PHE A 85 -16.66 11.51 -1.56
C PHE A 85 -17.04 10.16 -2.19
N GLU A 86 -18.15 10.07 -2.92
CA GLU A 86 -18.64 8.80 -3.45
C GLU A 86 -18.51 8.68 -4.97
N ASP A 87 -18.77 9.75 -5.73
CA ASP A 87 -18.95 9.67 -7.19
C ASP A 87 -17.78 10.26 -7.99
N SER A 88 -17.09 11.28 -7.46
CA SER A 88 -16.09 12.06 -8.20
C SER A 88 -14.85 11.25 -8.62
N SER A 89 -14.63 10.09 -7.98
CA SER A 89 -13.40 9.29 -8.10
C SER A 89 -12.12 10.05 -7.72
N GLY A 90 -12.25 11.27 -7.17
CA GLY A 90 -11.13 12.07 -6.68
C GLY A 90 -10.77 11.75 -5.23
N PHE A 91 -11.65 11.06 -4.50
CA PHE A 91 -11.49 10.70 -3.09
C PHE A 91 -11.70 9.20 -2.89
N ILE A 92 -11.13 8.67 -1.82
CA ILE A 92 -11.44 7.35 -1.29
C ILE A 92 -11.82 7.52 0.18
N VAL A 93 -13.10 7.70 0.47
CA VAL A 93 -13.59 8.02 1.82
C VAL A 93 -14.77 7.13 2.20
N GLY A 94 -14.69 6.48 3.36
CA GLY A 94 -15.80 5.69 3.89
C GLY A 94 -15.36 4.70 4.97
N ASP A 95 -16.22 3.71 5.23
CA ASP A 95 -15.82 2.51 5.96
C ASP A 95 -15.03 1.52 5.05
N PRO A 96 -14.54 0.38 5.56
CA PRO A 96 -13.77 -0.55 4.73
C PRO A 96 -14.53 -1.06 3.50
N ASP A 97 -15.84 -1.30 3.60
CA ASP A 97 -16.65 -1.80 2.49
C ASP A 97 -16.83 -0.72 1.42
N ASP A 98 -17.03 0.53 1.84
CA ASP A 98 -17.03 1.69 0.95
C ASP A 98 -15.69 1.83 0.23
N CYS A 99 -14.57 1.77 0.95
CA CYS A 99 -13.24 1.86 0.35
C CYS A 99 -13.01 0.73 -0.66
N ILE A 100 -13.44 -0.50 -0.36
CA ILE A 100 -13.38 -1.63 -1.31
C ILE A 100 -14.19 -1.31 -2.56
N ALA A 101 -15.44 -0.87 -2.42
CA ALA A 101 -16.29 -0.56 -3.55
C ALA A 101 -15.68 0.55 -4.44
N GLN A 102 -15.09 1.58 -3.83
CA GLN A 102 -14.46 2.68 -4.55
C GLN A 102 -13.18 2.24 -5.28
N VAL A 103 -12.33 1.43 -4.64
CA VAL A 103 -11.12 0.85 -5.26
C VAL A 103 -11.51 -0.13 -6.38
N GLN A 104 -12.57 -0.91 -6.20
CA GLN A 104 -13.05 -1.87 -7.20
C GLN A 104 -13.40 -1.18 -8.53
N ARG A 105 -13.95 0.03 -8.50
CA ARG A 105 -14.22 0.80 -9.74
C ARG A 105 -12.96 1.04 -10.56
N PHE A 106 -11.82 1.28 -9.92
CA PHE A 106 -10.54 1.43 -10.63
C PHE A 106 -10.01 0.08 -11.10
N ALA A 107 -10.14 -0.96 -10.29
CA ALA A 107 -9.75 -2.32 -10.67
C ALA A 107 -10.53 -2.80 -11.91
N ASP A 108 -11.84 -2.52 -11.97
CA ASP A 108 -12.71 -2.85 -13.11
C ASP A 108 -12.32 -2.10 -14.39
N LEU A 109 -11.71 -0.92 -14.26
CA LEU A 109 -11.14 -0.17 -15.37
C LEU A 109 -9.78 -0.72 -15.82
N GLY A 110 -9.22 -1.71 -15.13
CA GLY A 110 -7.91 -2.31 -15.40
C GLY A 110 -6.75 -1.53 -14.79
N VAL A 111 -6.97 -0.71 -13.77
CA VAL A 111 -5.91 -0.03 -13.03
C VAL A 111 -5.15 -1.05 -12.19
N ASP A 112 -3.81 -0.96 -12.22
CA ASP A 112 -2.92 -1.87 -11.51
C ASP A 112 -2.58 -1.38 -10.10
N SER A 113 -2.41 -0.06 -9.96
CA SER A 113 -1.95 0.59 -8.73
C SER A 113 -2.61 1.95 -8.50
N LEU A 114 -2.89 2.23 -7.23
CA LEU A 114 -3.42 3.51 -6.76
C LEU A 114 -2.39 4.24 -5.92
N VAL A 115 -2.20 5.53 -6.21
CA VAL A 115 -1.45 6.46 -5.34
C VAL A 115 -2.47 7.36 -4.67
N MET A 116 -2.51 7.31 -3.35
CA MET A 116 -3.51 8.02 -2.55
C MET A 116 -2.81 9.01 -1.63
N ARG A 117 -3.37 10.21 -1.48
CA ARG A 117 -2.96 11.15 -0.44
C ARG A 117 -3.55 10.76 0.92
N ILE A 118 -2.70 10.69 1.93
CA ILE A 118 -3.04 10.33 3.31
C ILE A 118 -2.47 11.41 4.24
N ASP A 119 -3.05 12.60 4.18
CA ASP A 119 -2.63 13.79 4.92
C ASP A 119 -3.86 14.66 5.27
N GLY A 120 -3.65 15.78 5.97
CA GLY A 120 -4.71 16.75 6.26
C GLY A 120 -5.62 16.40 7.46
N LEU A 121 -5.38 15.30 8.16
CA LEU A 121 -6.10 14.89 9.39
C LEU A 121 -5.13 14.74 10.58
N PRO A 122 -5.62 14.73 11.83
CA PRO A 122 -4.79 14.42 12.98
C PRO A 122 -4.07 13.08 12.82
N HIS A 123 -2.79 13.02 13.22
CA HIS A 123 -1.94 11.85 12.99
C HIS A 123 -2.56 10.52 13.48
N LYS A 124 -3.24 10.55 14.63
CA LYS A 124 -3.93 9.38 15.18
C LYS A 124 -4.99 8.81 14.22
N GLU A 125 -5.75 9.69 13.58
CA GLU A 125 -6.80 9.31 12.62
C GLU A 125 -6.19 8.80 11.31
N LEU A 126 -5.09 9.40 10.85
CA LEU A 126 -4.35 8.90 9.70
C LEU A 126 -3.82 7.48 9.95
N MET A 127 -3.24 7.22 11.13
CA MET A 127 -2.73 5.89 11.48
C MET A 127 -3.87 4.86 11.62
N LYS A 128 -5.01 5.23 12.23
CA LYS A 128 -6.22 4.39 12.27
C LYS A 128 -6.70 4.04 10.86
N SER A 129 -6.76 5.03 9.97
CA SER A 129 -7.16 4.86 8.57
C SER A 129 -6.22 3.91 7.82
N ILE A 130 -4.89 4.08 7.97
CA ILE A 130 -3.90 3.19 7.36
C ILE A 130 -4.07 1.75 7.87
N GLU A 131 -4.31 1.59 9.17
CA GLU A 131 -4.52 0.28 9.79
C GLU A 131 -5.78 -0.41 9.25
N LEU A 132 -6.92 0.28 9.21
CA LEU A 132 -8.17 -0.27 8.66
C LEU A 132 -8.03 -0.63 7.19
N PHE A 133 -7.45 0.28 6.38
CA PHE A 133 -7.25 0.06 4.96
C PHE A 133 -6.31 -1.14 4.70
N GLY A 134 -5.23 -1.25 5.47
CA GLY A 134 -4.28 -2.36 5.39
C GLY A 134 -4.85 -3.70 5.85
N LYS A 135 -5.73 -3.70 6.86
CA LYS A 135 -6.36 -4.94 7.38
C LYS A 135 -7.49 -5.46 6.51
N TYR A 136 -8.31 -4.57 5.97
CA TYR A 136 -9.59 -4.96 5.37
C TYR A 136 -9.66 -4.70 3.86
N VAL A 137 -9.08 -3.60 3.37
CA VAL A 137 -9.21 -3.19 1.97
C VAL A 137 -8.15 -3.84 1.10
N ILE A 138 -6.87 -3.67 1.41
CA ILE A 138 -5.76 -4.23 0.59
C ILE A 138 -5.89 -5.75 0.41
N PRO A 139 -6.16 -6.56 1.45
CA PRO A 139 -6.24 -8.01 1.31
C PRO A 139 -7.42 -8.51 0.45
N HIS A 140 -8.42 -7.66 0.21
CA HIS A 140 -9.55 -7.98 -0.68
C HIS A 140 -9.09 -8.17 -2.13
N PHE A 141 -8.09 -7.39 -2.56
CA PHE A 141 -7.61 -7.39 -3.94
C PHE A 141 -6.45 -8.37 -4.13
N LYS A 142 -6.68 -9.43 -4.92
CA LYS A 142 -5.64 -10.39 -5.28
C LYS A 142 -4.82 -9.87 -6.47
N ASN A 143 -3.89 -8.97 -6.21
CA ASN A 143 -2.93 -8.52 -7.23
C ASN A 143 -1.73 -9.50 -7.28
N PRO A 144 -1.44 -10.16 -8.43
CA PRO A 144 -0.27 -11.04 -8.57
C PRO A 144 1.07 -10.34 -8.34
N ARG A 145 1.10 -9.01 -8.50
CA ARG A 145 2.25 -8.13 -8.22
C ARG A 145 2.21 -7.56 -6.80
N GLY A 146 1.21 -7.90 -6.00
CA GLY A 146 1.05 -7.44 -4.63
C GLY A 146 2.15 -7.99 -3.71
N VAL A 147 2.73 -7.12 -2.88
CA VAL A 147 3.73 -7.51 -1.88
C VAL A 147 3.09 -8.15 -0.65
N ALA A 148 1.80 -7.86 -0.41
CA ALA A 148 1.03 -8.42 0.69
C ALA A 148 0.66 -9.88 0.38
N ARG A 149 1.24 -10.80 1.16
CA ARG A 149 0.93 -12.23 1.13
C ARG A 149 -0.02 -12.56 2.27
N THR A 150 -0.96 -13.48 2.04
CA THR A 150 -1.86 -13.91 3.12
C THR A 150 -1.08 -14.64 4.22
N PRO A 151 -1.53 -14.61 5.49
CA PRO A 151 -0.93 -15.41 6.55
C PRO A 151 -0.81 -16.89 6.19
N GLU A 152 -1.80 -17.43 5.49
CA GLU A 152 -1.82 -18.83 5.04
C GLU A 152 -0.73 -19.11 4.00
N ALA A 153 -0.52 -18.20 3.04
CA ALA A 153 0.54 -18.32 2.04
C ALA A 153 1.92 -18.24 2.69
N ILE A 154 2.11 -17.31 3.64
CA ILE A 154 3.35 -17.19 4.42
C ILE A 154 3.60 -18.46 5.24
N LEU A 155 2.57 -18.97 5.92
CA LEU A 155 2.66 -20.21 6.71
C LEU A 155 2.93 -21.43 5.84
N ALA A 156 2.39 -21.48 4.62
CA ALA A 156 2.67 -22.55 3.66
C ALA A 156 4.15 -22.56 3.25
N ASP A 157 4.72 -21.39 2.91
CA ASP A 157 6.14 -21.26 2.58
C ASP A 157 7.03 -21.64 3.77
N ILE A 158 6.71 -21.17 4.97
CA ILE A 158 7.43 -21.53 6.21
C ILE A 158 7.41 -23.05 6.42
N ARG A 159 6.25 -23.70 6.21
CA ARG A 159 6.12 -25.15 6.34
C ARG A 159 6.93 -25.88 5.27
N ALA A 160 6.94 -25.38 4.04
CA ALA A 160 7.72 -25.96 2.93
C ALA A 160 9.24 -25.84 3.15
N ALA A 161 9.71 -24.73 3.72
CA ALA A 161 11.13 -24.51 4.01
C ALA A 161 11.63 -25.24 5.27
N ARG A 162 10.72 -25.68 6.15
CA ARG A 162 11.02 -26.25 7.47
C ARG A 162 11.91 -27.50 7.44
N PRO A 163 11.72 -28.49 6.54
CA PRO A 163 12.56 -29.68 6.50
C PRO A 163 14.03 -29.36 6.20
N ALA A 164 14.27 -28.49 5.21
CA ALA A 164 15.62 -28.05 4.85
C ALA A 164 16.30 -27.31 6.00
N HIS A 165 15.58 -26.39 6.65
CA HIS A 165 16.09 -25.67 7.81
C HIS A 165 16.47 -26.60 8.97
N TYR A 166 15.65 -27.62 9.28
CA TYR A 166 15.98 -28.57 10.34
C TYR A 166 17.20 -29.43 10.00
N ALA A 167 17.33 -29.89 8.75
CA ALA A 167 18.52 -30.61 8.31
C ALA A 167 19.79 -29.76 8.43
N GLU A 168 19.72 -28.47 8.05
CA GLU A 168 20.82 -27.52 8.24
C GLU A 168 21.18 -27.31 9.71
N ARG A 169 20.16 -27.21 10.58
CA ARG A 169 20.34 -27.05 12.03
C ARG A 169 20.97 -28.27 12.67
N GLU A 170 20.50 -29.47 12.33
CA GLU A 170 21.06 -30.74 12.82
C GLU A 170 22.52 -30.88 12.39
N ALA A 171 22.82 -30.64 11.12
CA ALA A 171 24.20 -30.65 10.62
C ALA A 171 25.09 -29.63 11.34
N PHE A 172 24.56 -28.45 11.66
CA PHE A 172 25.28 -27.44 12.45
C PHE A 172 25.53 -27.88 13.90
N GLU A 173 24.52 -28.44 14.56
CA GLU A 173 24.60 -28.97 15.93
C GLU A 173 25.58 -30.14 16.03
N GLU A 174 25.57 -31.06 15.06
CA GLU A 174 26.55 -32.15 14.96
C GLU A 174 27.97 -31.63 14.78
N ASN A 175 28.17 -30.65 13.91
CA ASN A 175 29.48 -30.01 13.69
C ASN A 175 29.99 -29.26 14.94
N MET A 176 29.08 -28.67 15.73
CA MET A 176 29.43 -28.03 17.00
C MET A 176 29.82 -29.07 18.06
N ASN A 177 29.05 -30.15 18.18
CA ASN A 177 29.33 -31.22 19.15
C ASN A 177 30.63 -31.97 18.82
N GLN A 178 30.96 -32.17 17.54
CA GLN A 178 32.22 -32.79 17.12
C GLN A 178 33.45 -31.89 17.40
N LYS A 179 33.27 -30.58 17.49
CA LYS A 179 34.36 -29.62 17.78
C LYS A 179 34.59 -29.38 19.27
N GLN A 180 33.74 -29.91 20.15
CA GLN A 180 33.89 -29.78 21.59
C GLN A 180 34.69 -30.96 22.16
N PRO A 181 35.94 -30.76 22.65
CA PRO A 181 36.73 -31.88 23.16
C PRO A 181 36.07 -32.45 24.42
N VAL A 182 35.84 -33.76 24.44
CA VAL A 182 35.38 -34.49 25.63
C VAL A 182 36.49 -34.42 26.68
N ILE A 183 36.36 -33.51 27.64
CA ILE A 183 37.17 -33.57 28.87
C ILE A 183 36.56 -34.67 29.74
N SER A 184 36.97 -35.92 29.50
CA SER A 184 36.69 -37.04 30.40
C SER A 184 37.66 -36.98 31.58
N GLY A 185 37.12 -36.78 32.79
CA GLY A 185 37.89 -36.72 34.02
C GLY A 185 38.45 -38.08 34.49
N VAL A 186 39.56 -37.96 35.23
CA VAL A 186 40.03 -38.81 36.35
C VAL A 186 40.29 -40.29 36.05
N GLY A 187 41.56 -40.62 35.78
CA GLY A 187 42.12 -41.96 35.94
C GLY A 187 42.90 -42.08 37.26
N ALA A 188 42.37 -42.90 38.17
CA ALA A 188 43.08 -43.38 39.35
C ALA A 188 44.02 -44.53 38.98
N GLY A 189 45.21 -44.59 39.59
CA GLY A 189 45.91 -45.86 39.87
C GLY A 189 47.40 -45.94 39.51
N ALA A 190 48.20 -46.17 40.57
CA ALA A 190 49.52 -46.84 40.68
C ALA A 190 50.53 -45.92 41.42
N GLY A 191 51.07 -46.25 42.58
CA GLY A 191 51.46 -47.56 43.09
C GLY A 191 52.96 -47.77 42.91
N ASP A 192 53.72 -47.33 43.94
CA ASP A 192 55.07 -47.73 44.35
C ASP A 192 56.30 -47.52 43.43
N ALA A 193 57.31 -46.78 43.92
CA ALA A 193 58.59 -47.34 44.39
C ALA A 193 59.69 -46.27 44.60
N ARG A 194 60.28 -46.33 45.81
CA ARG A 194 61.54 -45.74 46.33
C ARG A 194 61.48 -44.38 47.00
#